data_AF-A0AAN7GUM1-F1
#
_entry.id   AF-A0AAN7GUM1-F1
#
_cell.length_a   1.000
_cell.length_b   1.000
_cell.length_c   1.000
_cell.angle_alpha   90.00
_cell.angle_beta   90.00
_cell.angle_gamma   90.00
#
_symmetry.space_group_name_H-M   'P 1'
#
loop_
_entity.id
_entity.type
_entity.pdbx_description
1 polymer ?
#
loop_
_entity_poly.entity_id
_entity_poly.type
_entity_poly.pdbx_seq_one_letter_code
_entity_poly.pdbx_strand_id
1 'polypeptide(L)'
;MGGGEDKVVIPQLVLKKRKRNEEWALAKKTEIETSKKEAREKRKEKEVIRLKREAKLKGGFYVEPEAKLLFIIRIRGINAMHPKTRKILQLLRLRQEANNFLWPFKLKAPLGGLKKKRNHYVEGGDAGNRENYINQLIRSMN
;
A
#
# COMPACT_ATOMS: atom_id res chain seq x y z
N MET A 1 -6.59 -46.55 -37.31
CA MET A 1 -6.07 -45.41 -36.55
C MET A 1 -7.25 -44.61 -36.03
N GLY A 2 -7.37 -44.44 -34.72
CA GLY A 2 -8.45 -43.66 -34.13
C GLY A 2 -8.61 -43.95 -32.64
N GLY A 3 -7.52 -43.87 -31.88
CA GLY A 3 -7.61 -43.86 -30.42
C GLY A 3 -8.29 -42.56 -30.00
N GLY A 4 -9.57 -42.64 -29.69
CA GLY A 4 -10.30 -41.56 -29.02
C GLY A 4 -9.84 -41.52 -27.57
N GLU A 5 -9.27 -40.38 -27.17
CA GLU A 5 -8.88 -40.14 -25.78
C GLU A 5 -10.10 -40.28 -24.86
N ASP A 6 -10.09 -41.31 -24.01
CA ASP A 6 -11.04 -41.48 -22.92
C ASP A 6 -10.87 -40.30 -21.93
N LYS A 7 -11.70 -39.27 -22.08
CA LYS A 7 -11.74 -38.17 -21.13
C LYS A 7 -12.30 -38.69 -19.81
N VAL A 8 -11.43 -38.90 -18.83
CA VAL A 8 -11.77 -39.31 -17.46
C VAL A 8 -12.82 -38.35 -16.88
N VAL A 9 -14.08 -38.78 -16.82
CA VAL A 9 -15.19 -37.98 -16.27
C VAL A 9 -15.12 -38.04 -14.74
N ILE A 10 -14.52 -37.02 -14.13
CA ILE A 10 -14.43 -36.94 -12.67
C ILE A 10 -15.84 -36.71 -12.08
N PRO A 11 -16.29 -37.52 -11.10
CA PRO A 11 -17.58 -37.33 -10.45
C PRO A 11 -17.69 -35.96 -9.77
N GLN A 12 -18.84 -35.28 -9.94
CA GLN A 12 -19.06 -33.93 -9.38
C GLN A 12 -18.84 -33.85 -7.86
N LEU A 13 -19.07 -34.94 -7.13
CA LEU A 13 -18.86 -35.03 -5.69
C LEU A 13 -17.38 -34.83 -5.30
N VAL A 14 -16.46 -35.40 -6.08
CA VAL A 14 -15.01 -35.29 -5.85
C VAL A 14 -14.56 -33.85 -6.07
N LEU A 15 -15.09 -33.18 -7.11
CA LEU A 15 -14.83 -31.77 -7.38
C LEU A 15 -15.33 -30.86 -6.24
N LYS A 16 -16.52 -31.14 -5.69
CA LYS A 16 -17.05 -30.40 -4.52
C LYS A 16 -16.19 -30.60 -3.26
N LYS A 17 -15.67 -31.81 -3.03
CA LYS A 17 -14.80 -32.11 -1.88
C LYS A 17 -13.44 -31.39 -1.98
N ARG A 18 -12.84 -31.35 -3.19
CA ARG A 18 -11.59 -30.62 -3.44
C ARG A 18 -11.75 -29.12 -3.19
N LYS A 19 -12.79 -28.49 -3.75
CA LYS A 19 -13.09 -27.07 -3.54
C LYS A 19 -13.21 -26.70 -2.06
N ARG A 20 -13.97 -27.47 -1.27
CA ARG A 20 -14.10 -27.23 0.18
C ARG A 20 -12.77 -27.36 0.93
N ASN A 21 -11.95 -28.35 0.58
CA ASN A 21 -10.64 -28.54 1.21
C ASN A 21 -9.68 -27.38 0.87
N GLU A 22 -9.71 -26.89 -0.37
CA GLU A 22 -8.93 -25.73 -0.83
C GLU A 22 -9.39 -24.43 -0.14
N GLU A 23 -10.70 -24.20 -0.06
CA GLU A 23 -11.30 -23.07 0.67
C GLU A 23 -10.93 -23.11 2.16
N TRP A 24 -11.02 -24.29 2.79
CA TRP A 24 -10.64 -24.46 4.19
C TRP A 24 -9.15 -24.22 4.43
N ALA A 25 -8.28 -24.71 3.54
CA ALA A 25 -6.84 -24.46 3.62
C ALA A 25 -6.51 -22.96 3.43
N LEU A 26 -7.19 -22.28 2.50
CA LEU A 26 -7.03 -20.84 2.28
C LEU A 26 -7.48 -20.04 3.50
N ALA A 27 -8.64 -20.36 4.06
CA ALA A 27 -9.16 -19.73 5.28
C ALA A 27 -8.16 -19.89 6.44
N LYS A 28 -7.65 -21.11 6.66
CA LYS A 28 -6.64 -21.38 7.69
C LYS A 28 -5.36 -20.58 7.48
N LYS A 29 -4.90 -20.46 6.23
CA LYS A 29 -3.72 -19.66 5.88
C LYS A 29 -3.97 -18.18 6.18
N THR A 30 -5.14 -17.64 5.84
CA THR A 30 -5.46 -16.24 6.15
C THR A 30 -5.58 -15.98 7.64
N GLU A 31 -6.19 -16.88 8.42
CA GLU A 31 -6.27 -16.80 9.89
C GLU A 31 -4.89 -16.78 10.55
N ILE A 32 -3.98 -17.62 10.06
CA ILE A 32 -2.62 -17.66 10.58
C ILE A 32 -1.90 -16.35 10.26
N GLU A 33 -2.04 -15.83 9.03
CA GLU A 33 -1.42 -14.56 8.64
C GLU A 33 -2.00 -13.35 9.39
N THR A 34 -3.32 -13.31 9.64
CA THR A 34 -3.93 -12.25 10.47
C THR A 34 -3.44 -12.34 11.92
N SER A 35 -3.43 -13.54 12.51
CA SER A 35 -2.95 -13.77 13.89
C SER A 35 -1.48 -13.37 14.04
N LYS A 36 -0.62 -13.73 13.08
CA LYS A 36 0.79 -13.32 13.05
C LYS A 36 0.93 -11.80 12.97
N LYS A 37 0.12 -11.15 12.12
CA LYS A 37 0.13 -9.69 11.95
C LYS A 37 -0.28 -8.99 13.25
N GLU A 38 -1.35 -9.43 13.89
CA GLU A 38 -1.80 -8.89 15.18
C GLU A 38 -0.77 -9.09 16.29
N ALA A 39 -0.16 -10.28 16.39
CA ALA A 39 0.90 -10.54 17.35
C ALA A 39 2.11 -9.62 17.13
N ARG A 40 2.46 -9.34 15.87
CA ARG A 40 3.53 -8.42 15.50
C ARG A 40 3.21 -6.98 15.88
N GLU A 41 1.99 -6.52 15.65
CA GLU A 41 1.55 -5.17 16.04
C GLU A 41 1.52 -5.02 17.57
N LYS A 42 0.95 -5.98 18.30
CA LYS A 42 0.97 -6.01 19.78
C LYS A 42 2.39 -5.98 20.35
N ARG A 43 3.34 -6.68 19.71
CA ARG A 43 4.76 -6.64 20.12
C ARG A 43 5.37 -5.25 19.95
N LYS A 44 5.09 -4.58 18.83
CA LYS A 44 5.57 -3.21 18.57
C LYS A 44 4.96 -2.21 19.55
N GLU A 45 3.67 -2.31 19.83
CA GLU A 45 2.98 -1.43 20.78
C GLU A 45 3.56 -1.56 22.19
N LYS A 46 3.78 -2.80 22.66
CA LYS A 46 4.44 -3.07 23.94
C LYS A 46 5.85 -2.48 24.00
N GLU A 47 6.61 -2.58 22.91
CA GLU A 47 7.95 -2.01 22.82
C GLU A 47 7.94 -0.48 22.94
N VAL A 48 7.03 0.19 22.22
CA VAL A 48 6.86 1.66 22.30
C VAL A 48 6.47 2.08 23.72
N ILE A 49 5.56 1.35 24.38
CA ILE A 49 5.18 1.62 25.77
C ILE A 49 6.38 1.45 26.71
N ARG A 50 7.20 0.40 26.52
CA ARG A 50 8.42 0.17 27.32
C ARG A 50 9.39 1.34 27.19
N LEU A 51 9.67 1.78 25.97
CA LEU A 51 10.57 2.91 25.68
C LEU A 51 10.04 4.23 26.26
N LYS A 52 8.72 4.49 26.16
CA LYS A 52 8.07 5.65 26.78
C LYS A 52 8.26 5.66 28.31
N ARG A 53 8.12 4.49 28.96
CA ARG A 53 8.33 4.35 30.42
C ARG A 53 9.80 4.57 30.81
N GLU A 54 10.72 3.98 30.06
CA GLU A 54 12.17 4.13 30.30
C GLU A 54 12.63 5.58 30.14
N ALA A 55 12.15 6.28 29.10
CA ALA A 55 12.43 7.69 28.91
C ALA A 55 11.94 8.52 30.10
N LYS A 56 10.71 8.27 30.58
CA LYS A 56 10.14 8.96 31.74
C LYS A 56 10.92 8.70 33.03
N LEU A 57 11.38 7.46 33.26
CA LEU A 57 12.24 7.11 34.40
C LEU A 57 13.56 7.87 34.40
N LYS A 58 14.14 8.10 33.22
CA LYS A 58 15.37 8.89 33.03
C LYS A 58 15.11 10.41 33.06
N GLY A 59 13.88 10.86 33.29
CA GLY A 59 13.50 12.27 33.29
C GLY A 59 13.35 12.89 31.89
N GLY A 60 13.35 12.08 30.83
CA GLY A 60 13.20 12.52 29.45
C GLY A 60 11.85 12.13 28.82
N PHE A 61 11.73 12.40 27.52
CA PHE A 61 10.57 11.99 26.70
C PHE A 61 11.04 11.12 25.53
N TYR A 62 10.21 10.14 25.16
CA TYR A 62 10.48 9.28 24.02
C TYR A 62 10.02 9.96 22.73
N VAL A 63 10.93 10.09 21.76
CA VAL A 63 10.65 10.61 20.42
C VAL A 63 10.44 9.44 19.47
N GLU A 64 9.31 9.42 18.78
CA GLU A 64 9.03 8.38 17.79
C GLU A 64 9.97 8.53 16.58
N PRO A 65 10.48 7.41 16.02
CA PRO A 65 11.41 7.48 14.90
C PRO A 65 10.72 8.04 13.66
N GLU A 66 11.37 9.00 13.00
CA GLU A 66 10.89 9.58 11.76
C GLU A 66 10.92 8.58 10.59
N ALA A 67 9.99 8.75 9.65
CA ALA A 67 9.91 7.92 8.47
C ALA A 67 11.13 8.13 7.55
N LYS A 68 11.83 7.04 7.21
CA LYS A 68 13.03 7.08 6.34
C LYS A 68 12.72 7.06 4.84
N LEU A 69 11.50 6.69 4.47
CA LEU A 69 11.08 6.51 3.08
C LEU A 69 9.89 7.41 2.77
N LEU A 70 9.90 8.00 1.58
CA LEU A 70 8.83 8.85 1.08
C LEU A 70 8.19 8.19 -0.14
N PHE A 71 6.87 8.24 -0.21
CA PHE A 71 6.12 7.85 -1.41
C PHE A 71 5.64 9.10 -2.14
N ILE A 72 6.21 9.35 -3.32
CA ILE A 72 5.98 10.59 -4.08
C ILE A 72 5.11 10.28 -5.29
N ILE A 73 3.99 10.99 -5.42
CA ILE A 73 3.07 10.90 -6.57
C ILE A 73 2.98 12.26 -7.24
N ARG A 74 3.18 12.28 -8.56
CA ARG A 74 2.98 13.49 -9.35
C ARG A 74 1.50 13.66 -9.68
N ILE A 75 0.92 14.77 -9.22
CA ILE A 75 -0.51 15.09 -9.42
C ILE A 75 -0.78 16.16 -10.49
N ARG A 76 0.25 16.88 -10.96
CA ARG A 76 0.15 17.99 -11.93
C ARG A 76 0.97 17.75 -13.20
N GLY A 77 0.48 18.29 -14.30
CA GLY A 77 1.15 18.32 -15.61
C GLY A 77 2.45 19.12 -15.63
N ILE A 78 3.19 19.01 -16.74
CA ILE A 78 4.45 19.73 -16.97
C ILE A 78 4.23 21.14 -17.54
N ASN A 79 3.00 21.45 -17.99
CA ASN A 79 2.67 22.73 -18.61
C ASN A 79 2.78 23.87 -17.58
N ALA A 80 3.33 25.01 -18.02
CA ALA A 80 3.60 26.17 -17.17
C ALA A 80 4.37 25.79 -15.89
N MET A 81 5.48 25.06 -16.05
CA MET A 81 6.38 24.69 -14.95
C MET A 81 7.80 25.16 -15.27
N HIS A 82 8.43 25.83 -14.31
CA HIS A 82 9.81 26.29 -14.45
C HIS A 82 10.75 25.10 -14.78
N PRO A 83 11.74 25.27 -15.68
CA PRO A 83 12.65 24.20 -16.09
C PRO A 83 13.33 23.47 -14.92
N LYS A 84 13.70 24.18 -13.83
CA LYS A 84 14.28 23.56 -12.63
C LYS A 84 13.35 22.51 -12.02
N THR A 85 12.08 22.81 -11.85
CA THR A 85 11.09 21.87 -11.29
C THR A 85 10.86 20.67 -12.22
N ARG A 86 10.81 20.91 -13.54
CA ARG A 86 10.73 19.82 -14.54
C ARG A 86 11.93 18.88 -14.44
N LYS A 87 13.14 19.41 -14.24
CA LYS A 87 14.35 18.61 -14.06
C LYS A 87 14.32 17.76 -12.79
N ILE A 88 13.84 18.31 -11.67
CA ILE A 88 13.67 17.56 -10.42
C ILE A 88 12.71 16.37 -10.61
N LEU A 89 11.58 16.58 -11.28
CA LEU A 89 10.64 15.49 -11.58
C LEU A 89 11.27 14.40 -12.45
N GLN A 90 12.13 14.76 -13.41
CA GLN A 90 12.85 13.80 -14.25
C GLN A 90 13.85 12.97 -13.44
N LEU A 91 14.60 13.59 -12.52
CA LEU A 91 15.57 12.91 -11.66
C LEU A 91 14.90 11.89 -10.73
N LEU A 92 13.74 12.25 -10.18
CA LEU A 92 12.89 11.36 -9.38
C LEU A 92 12.10 10.34 -10.22
N ARG A 93 12.31 10.30 -11.55
CA ARG A 93 11.63 9.42 -12.50
C ARG A 93 10.10 9.58 -12.55
N LEU A 94 9.57 10.76 -12.21
CA LEU A 94 8.13 11.09 -12.21
C LEU A 94 7.66 11.59 -13.59
N ARG A 95 7.65 10.70 -14.58
CA ARG A 95 7.40 11.05 -15.99
C ARG A 95 5.93 11.33 -16.31
N GLN A 96 5.00 10.63 -15.66
CA GLN A 96 3.55 10.75 -15.90
C GLN A 96 2.80 11.24 -14.65
N GLU A 97 1.64 11.86 -14.85
CA GLU A 97 0.69 12.10 -13.76
C GLU A 97 0.14 10.76 -13.28
N ALA A 98 0.18 10.54 -11.97
CA ALA A 98 -0.25 9.30 -11.33
C ALA A 98 0.41 8.02 -11.89
N ASN A 99 1.71 7.98 -12.27
CA ASN A 99 2.41 6.69 -12.35
C ASN A 99 3.96 6.57 -12.46
N ASN A 100 4.45 5.41 -11.99
CA ASN A 100 5.63 4.57 -12.39
C ASN A 100 6.98 4.73 -11.67
N PHE A 101 7.01 5.10 -10.38
CA PHE A 101 8.27 5.13 -9.60
C PHE A 101 8.93 3.74 -9.46
N LEU A 102 8.11 2.68 -9.40
CA LEU A 102 8.51 1.29 -9.40
C LEU A 102 7.82 0.63 -10.61
N TRP A 103 8.59 -0.02 -11.49
CA TRP A 103 8.11 -0.75 -12.68
C TRP A 103 6.85 -1.63 -12.46
N PRO A 104 6.59 -2.23 -11.27
CA PRO A 104 5.34 -2.97 -11.02
C PRO A 104 4.11 -2.15 -10.61
N PHE A 105 4.24 -0.89 -10.18
CA PHE A 105 3.08 -0.14 -9.68
C PHE A 105 2.56 0.78 -10.77
N LYS A 106 1.46 0.35 -11.41
CA LYS A 106 0.61 1.21 -12.23
C LYS A 106 -0.57 1.74 -11.42
N LEU A 107 -0.44 2.95 -10.89
CA LEU A 107 -1.54 3.60 -10.16
C LEU A 107 -2.62 4.07 -11.14
N LYS A 108 -3.88 3.91 -10.76
CA LYS A 108 -5.03 4.47 -11.48
C LYS A 108 -5.31 5.91 -11.00
N ALA A 109 -6.20 6.60 -11.70
CA ALA A 109 -6.79 7.83 -11.17
C ALA A 109 -7.53 7.51 -9.85
N PRO A 110 -7.46 8.39 -8.83
CA PRO A 110 -8.07 8.14 -7.54
C PRO A 110 -9.60 8.11 -7.68
N LEU A 111 -10.24 7.10 -7.07
CA LEU A 111 -11.68 7.02 -6.96
C LEU A 111 -12.22 8.23 -6.19
N GLY A 112 -13.15 8.96 -6.79
CA GLY A 112 -13.67 10.23 -6.25
C GLY A 112 -12.87 11.47 -6.64
N GLY A 113 -11.77 11.31 -7.39
CA GLY A 113 -10.99 12.41 -7.94
C GLY A 113 -10.10 13.13 -6.91
N LEU A 114 -9.46 14.21 -7.38
CA LEU A 114 -8.66 15.11 -6.55
C LEU A 114 -9.47 16.39 -6.32
N LYS A 115 -9.51 16.88 -5.07
CA LYS A 115 -10.23 18.09 -4.68
C LYS A 115 -9.62 19.34 -5.34
N LYS A 116 -8.36 19.64 -5.02
CA LYS A 116 -7.65 20.84 -5.49
C LYS A 116 -6.16 20.54 -5.65
N LYS A 117 -5.74 20.21 -6.87
CA LYS A 117 -4.35 19.87 -7.23
C LYS A 117 -3.31 20.95 -6.91
N ARG A 118 -3.71 22.22 -6.83
CA ARG A 118 -2.79 23.37 -6.65
C ARG A 118 -2.56 23.73 -5.18
N ASN A 119 -3.55 23.50 -4.33
CA ASN A 119 -3.51 23.88 -2.92
C ASN A 119 -2.79 22.83 -2.10
N HIS A 120 -2.15 23.28 -1.02
CA HIS A 120 -1.46 22.39 -0.09
C HIS A 120 -2.49 21.53 0.67
N TYR A 121 -2.11 20.32 1.07
CA TYR A 121 -3.00 19.39 1.77
C TYR A 121 -3.56 19.97 3.07
N VAL A 122 -2.73 20.72 3.81
CA VAL A 122 -3.13 21.42 5.04
C VAL A 122 -4.22 22.48 4.78
N GLU A 123 -4.28 23.03 3.57
CA GLU A 123 -5.32 23.98 3.14
C GLU A 123 -6.56 23.28 2.55
N GLY A 124 -6.66 21.95 2.70
CA GLY A 124 -7.72 21.14 2.12
C GLY A 124 -7.52 20.81 0.64
N GLY A 125 -6.31 21.01 0.10
CA GLY A 125 -5.92 20.62 -1.25
C GLY A 125 -5.32 19.22 -1.34
N ASP A 126 -4.57 18.98 -2.42
CA ASP A 126 -3.97 17.68 -2.72
C ASP A 126 -2.45 17.70 -2.86
N ALA A 127 -1.83 18.87 -2.89
CA ALA A 127 -0.38 18.99 -3.02
C ALA A 127 0.34 18.92 -1.67
N GLY A 128 1.62 18.54 -1.69
CA GLY A 128 2.48 18.58 -0.51
C GLY A 128 2.49 17.30 0.33
N ASN A 129 3.08 17.41 1.52
CA ASN A 129 3.25 16.29 2.45
C ASN A 129 1.91 15.96 3.13
N ARG A 130 1.55 14.68 3.12
CA ARG A 130 0.33 14.15 3.74
C ARG A 130 0.61 13.22 4.93
N GLU A 131 1.88 12.99 5.26
CA GLU A 131 2.31 12.07 6.31
C GLU A 131 1.56 10.72 6.22
N ASN A 132 0.79 10.37 7.26
CA ASN A 132 0.03 9.12 7.35
C ASN A 132 -1.16 9.04 6.37
N TYR A 133 -1.65 10.18 5.87
CA TYR A 133 -2.82 10.25 4.98
C TYR A 133 -2.51 9.90 3.52
N ILE A 134 -1.23 9.76 3.13
CA ILE A 134 -0.85 9.30 1.79
C ILE A 134 -1.42 7.92 1.47
N ASN A 135 -1.53 7.05 2.48
CA ASN A 135 -2.07 5.70 2.33
C ASN A 135 -3.53 5.69 1.91
N GLN A 136 -4.32 6.69 2.32
CA GLN A 136 -5.72 6.81 1.91
C GLN A 136 -5.82 7.13 0.42
N LEU A 137 -4.96 8.03 -0.07
CA LEU A 137 -4.89 8.34 -1.50
C LEU A 137 -4.46 7.12 -2.32
N ILE A 138 -3.43 6.39 -1.89
CA ILE A 138 -2.95 5.19 -2.58
C ILE A 138 -4.07 4.14 -2.69
N ARG A 139 -4.84 3.93 -1.61
CA ARG A 139 -5.97 2.99 -1.63
C ARG A 139 -7.05 3.36 -2.63
N SER A 140 -7.27 4.66 -2.87
CA SER A 140 -8.22 5.12 -3.89
C SER A 140 -7.73 4.92 -5.33
N MET A 141 -6.43 4.63 -5.54
CA MET A 141 -5.80 4.48 -6.85
C MET A 141 -5.55 3.02 -7.25
N ASN A 142 -6.11 2.05 -6.51
CA ASN A 142 -6.03 0.61 -6.80
C ASN A 142 -7.13 0.14 -7.76
#